data_AF-A0A2W4W692-F1
#
_entry.id   AF-A0A2W4W692-F1
#
_cell.length_a   1.000
_cell.length_b   1.000
_cell.length_c   1.000
_cell.angle_alpha   90.00
_cell.angle_beta   90.00
_cell.angle_gamma   90.00
#
_symmetry.space_group_name_H-M   'P 1'
#
loop_
_entity.id
_entity.type
_entity.pdbx_description
1 polymer ?
#
loop_
_entity_poly.entity_id
_entity_poly.type
_entity_poly.pdbx_seq_one_letter_code
_entity_poly.pdbx_strand_id
1 'polypeptide(L)'
;MVSAIKTQVIRIGNSQGIRIPKVLIEQCGLHSEVELAVQEDCLVVRPASRPREGWEEACIEMVKNGDDSLLDGAIATTWDNAEWEW
;
A
#
# COMPACT_ATOMS: atom_id res chain seq x y z
N MET A 1 5.12 22.72 -13.76
CA MET A 1 3.84 23.14 -14.39
C MET A 1 2.88 21.96 -14.33
N VAL A 2 1.69 22.14 -13.76
CA VAL A 2 0.65 21.12 -13.79
C VAL A 2 0.07 21.09 -15.21
N SER A 3 0.24 19.99 -15.93
CA SER A 3 -0.37 19.81 -17.25
C SER A 3 -1.79 19.31 -17.04
N ALA A 4 -2.79 20.17 -17.27
CA ALA A 4 -4.20 19.79 -17.18
C ALA A 4 -4.69 19.33 -18.55
N ILE A 5 -5.21 18.10 -18.62
CA ILE A 5 -5.84 17.55 -19.82
C ILE A 5 -7.34 17.40 -19.59
N LYS A 6 -8.14 17.64 -20.64
CA LYS A 6 -9.55 17.27 -20.64
C LYS A 6 -9.69 15.85 -21.20
N THR A 7 -10.35 14.98 -20.46
CA THR A 7 -10.67 13.62 -20.88
C THR A 7 -12.14 13.32 -20.59
N GLN A 8 -12.61 12.16 -21.01
CA GLN A 8 -14.01 11.75 -20.84
C GLN A 8 -14.13 10.67 -19.77
N VAL A 9 -15.20 10.77 -18.99
CA VAL A 9 -15.70 9.68 -18.15
C VAL A 9 -16.54 8.76 -19.03
N ILE A 10 -16.24 7.46 -19.01
CA ILE A 10 -16.93 6.44 -19.80
C ILE A 10 -17.59 5.41 -18.89
N ARG A 11 -18.73 4.87 -19.31
CA ARG A 11 -19.44 3.84 -18.56
C ARG A 11 -18.77 2.47 -18.76
N ILE A 12 -18.52 1.76 -17.65
CA ILE A 12 -18.01 0.39 -17.63
C ILE A 12 -18.97 -0.45 -16.77
N GLY A 13 -20.02 -0.99 -17.39
CA GLY A 13 -21.07 -1.71 -16.66
C GLY A 13 -21.83 -0.80 -15.68
N ASN A 14 -21.76 -1.11 -14.38
CA ASN A 14 -22.28 -0.28 -13.30
C ASN A 14 -21.28 0.78 -12.80
N SER A 15 -20.05 0.75 -13.29
CA SER A 15 -18.96 1.63 -12.89
C SER A 15 -18.69 2.70 -13.96
N GLN A 16 -17.80 3.63 -13.63
CA GLN A 16 -17.28 4.67 -14.52
C GLN A 16 -15.77 4.54 -14.63
N GLY A 17 -15.20 4.86 -15.79
CA GLY A 17 -13.77 4.89 -16.04
C GLY A 17 -13.33 6.23 -16.62
N ILE A 18 -12.06 6.59 -16.39
CA ILE A 18 -11.44 7.79 -16.96
C ILE A 18 -10.32 7.33 -17.89
N ARG A 19 -10.27 7.87 -19.12
CA ARG A 19 -9.15 7.59 -20.03
C ARG A 19 -7.93 8.43 -19.64
N ILE A 20 -6.91 7.77 -19.11
CA ILE A 20 -5.64 8.39 -18.73
C ILE A 20 -4.60 8.07 -19.82
N PRO A 21 -3.97 9.08 -20.44
CA PRO A 21 -2.89 8.86 -21.41
C PRO A 21 -1.74 8.04 -20.80
N LYS A 22 -1.15 7.15 -21.58
CA LYS A 22 -0.03 6.28 -21.16
C LYS A 22 1.12 7.07 -20.53
N VAL A 23 1.44 8.25 -21.07
CA VAL A 23 2.48 9.13 -20.54
C VAL A 23 2.20 9.54 -19.08
N LEU A 24 0.94 9.81 -18.71
CA LEU A 24 0.60 10.14 -17.33
C LEU A 24 0.64 8.92 -16.40
N ILE A 25 0.23 7.75 -16.91
CA ILE A 25 0.36 6.48 -16.17
C ILE A 25 1.84 6.24 -15.81
N GLU A 26 2.74 6.41 -16.79
CA GLU A 26 4.19 6.24 -16.62
C GLU A 26 4.80 7.29 -15.69
N GLN A 27 4.45 8.58 -15.86
CA GLN A 27 4.95 9.66 -15.00
C GLN A 27 4.51 9.54 -13.55
N CYS A 28 3.31 9.01 -13.31
CA CYS A 28 2.78 8.78 -11.96
C CYS A 28 3.16 7.40 -11.38
N GLY A 29 3.89 6.56 -12.12
CA GLY A 29 4.27 5.21 -11.68
C GLY A 29 3.06 4.30 -11.41
N LEU A 30 1.93 4.53 -12.10
CA LEU A 30 0.73 3.72 -11.91
C LEU A 30 0.90 2.35 -12.57
N HIS A 31 0.65 1.29 -11.80
CA HIS A 31 0.76 -0.11 -12.26
C HIS A 31 -0.63 -0.78 -12.32
N SER A 32 -0.71 -2.09 -12.12
CA SER A 32 -1.95 -2.87 -12.19
C SER A 32 -2.94 -2.53 -11.09
N GLU A 33 -2.44 -2.17 -9.90
CA GLU A 33 -3.26 -1.82 -8.74
C GLU A 33 -2.97 -0.38 -8.32
N VAL A 34 -4.06 0.34 -8.03
CA VAL A 34 -4.02 1.74 -7.63
C VAL A 34 -4.99 1.96 -6.49
N GLU A 35 -4.68 2.95 -5.66
CA GLU A 35 -5.58 3.43 -4.62
C GLU A 35 -6.27 4.71 -5.08
N LEU A 36 -7.57 4.80 -4.78
CA LEU A 36 -8.41 5.95 -5.06
C LEU A 36 -8.83 6.59 -3.74
N ALA A 37 -8.63 7.90 -3.62
CA ALA A 37 -9.08 8.68 -2.47
C ALA A 37 -9.74 9.98 -2.94
N VAL A 38 -10.77 10.41 -2.22
CA VAL A 38 -11.37 11.74 -2.41
C VAL A 38 -10.67 12.69 -1.44
N GLN A 39 -10.07 13.76 -1.97
CA GLN A 39 -9.52 14.85 -1.20
C GLN A 39 -10.19 16.14 -1.68
N GLU A 40 -10.97 16.76 -0.80
CA GLU A 40 -11.80 17.94 -1.13
C GLU A 40 -12.74 17.64 -2.31
N ASP A 41 -12.53 18.28 -3.46
CA ASP A 41 -13.28 18.11 -4.70
C ASP A 41 -12.51 17.28 -5.77
N CYS A 42 -11.37 16.70 -5.39
CA CYS A 42 -10.46 16.00 -6.28
C CYS A 42 -10.44 14.48 -6.01
N LEU A 43 -10.43 13.69 -7.09
CA LEU A 43 -10.12 12.27 -7.03
C LEU A 43 -8.60 12.09 -7.18
N VAL A 44 -7.94 11.66 -6.09
CA VAL A 44 -6.51 11.37 -6.07
C VAL A 44 -6.29 9.89 -6.37
N VAL A 45 -5.46 9.62 -7.37
CA VAL A 45 -5.06 8.27 -7.79
C VAL A 45 -3.57 8.10 -7.52
N ARG A 46 -3.19 7.05 -6.79
CA ARG A 46 -1.79 6.73 -6.48
C ARG A 46 -1.50 5.24 -6.70
N PRO A 47 -0.24 4.84 -6.94
CA PRO A 47 0.13 3.43 -6.97
C PRO A 47 -0.29 2.76 -5.65
N ALA A 48 -0.86 1.55 -5.72
CA ALA A 48 -1.14 0.80 -4.51
C ALA A 48 0.18 0.37 -3.86
N SER A 49 0.36 0.71 -2.57
CA SER A 49 1.49 0.18 -1.80
C SER A 49 1.33 -1.32 -1.62
N ARG A 50 2.42 -2.08 -1.73
CA ARG A 50 2.34 -3.51 -1.47
C ARG A 50 2.26 -3.74 0.04
N PRO A 51 1.43 -4.69 0.53
CA PRO A 51 1.51 -5.11 1.91
C PRO A 51 2.96 -5.47 2.26
N ARG A 52 3.48 -4.85 3.32
CA ARG A 52 4.85 -5.04 3.80
C ARG A 52 5.96 -4.55 2.87
N GLU A 53 5.66 -3.64 1.95
CA GLU A 53 6.69 -2.92 1.22
C GLU A 53 7.65 -2.21 2.20
N GLY A 54 8.96 -2.40 2.02
CA GLY A 54 9.99 -1.84 2.91
C GLY A 54 10.21 -2.59 4.24
N TRP A 55 9.46 -3.68 4.51
CA TRP A 55 9.63 -4.42 5.77
C TRP A 55 10.95 -5.16 5.85
N GLU A 56 11.46 -5.68 4.74
CA GLU A 56 12.75 -6.37 4.73
C GLU A 56 13.86 -5.42 5.15
N GLU A 57 13.92 -4.24 4.53
CA GLU A 57 14.88 -3.19 4.85
C GLU A 57 14.71 -2.69 6.30
N ALA A 58 13.47 -2.47 6.74
CA ALA A 58 13.19 -2.05 8.11
C ALA A 58 13.62 -3.09 9.14
N CYS A 59 13.39 -4.38 8.88
CA CYS A 59 13.84 -5.48 9.75
C CYS A 59 15.37 -5.58 9.78
N ILE A 60 16.05 -5.43 8.65
CA ILE A 60 17.53 -5.39 8.60
C ILE A 60 18.06 -4.24 9.46
N GLU A 61 17.44 -3.06 9.37
CA GLU A 61 17.88 -1.88 10.13
C GLU A 61 17.56 -2.00 11.62
N MET A 62 16.42 -2.61 11.97
CA MET A 62 16.08 -2.96 13.35
C MET A 62 17.16 -3.84 13.99
N VAL A 63 17.61 -4.90 13.28
CA VAL A 63 18.70 -5.78 13.77
C VAL A 63 20.03 -5.02 13.88
N LYS A 64 20.37 -4.17 12.92
CA LYS A 64 21.62 -3.36 12.99
C LYS A 64 21.62 -2.41 14.19
N ASN A 65 20.45 -1.88 14.56
CA ASN A 65 20.30 -0.97 15.68
C ASN A 65 20.14 -1.69 17.02
N GLY A 66 19.93 -3.01 17.03
CA GLY A 66 19.64 -3.79 18.24
C GLY A 66 18.22 -3.59 18.77
N ASP A 67 17.32 -3.08 17.93
CA ASP A 67 15.91 -2.81 18.26
C ASP A 67 15.04 -4.09 18.17
N ASP A 68 15.65 -5.25 17.93
CA ASP A 68 15.01 -6.56 17.77
C ASP A 68 14.90 -7.35 19.10
N SER A 69 15.29 -6.73 20.21
CA SER A 69 15.19 -7.32 21.55
C SER A 69 13.77 -7.17 22.13
N LEU A 70 13.34 -8.18 22.90
CA LEU A 70 12.09 -8.07 23.67
C LEU A 70 12.20 -6.94 24.71
N LEU A 71 11.16 -6.10 24.80
CA LEU A 71 11.06 -5.05 25.82
C LEU A 71 10.91 -5.65 27.23
N ASP A 72 10.14 -6.72 27.33
CA ASP A 72 9.93 -7.50 28.55
C ASP A 72 10.63 -8.85 28.43
N GLY A 73 10.97 -9.47 29.56
CA GLY A 73 11.45 -10.86 29.53
C GLY A 73 10.40 -11.79 28.92
N ALA A 74 10.83 -12.87 28.26
CA ALA A 74 9.92 -13.88 27.76
C ALA A 74 9.06 -14.44 28.91
N ILE A 75 7.74 -14.31 28.81
CA ILE A 75 6.78 -14.83 29.78
C ILE A 75 6.23 -16.13 29.24
N ALA A 76 6.36 -17.21 30.02
CA ALA A 76 5.70 -18.48 29.69
C ALA A 76 4.19 -18.31 29.74
N THR A 77 3.53 -18.76 28.68
CA THR A 77 2.08 -18.77 28.53
C THR A 77 1.54 -20.19 28.63
N THR A 78 0.24 -20.34 28.86
CA THR A 78 -0.41 -21.66 28.84
C THR A 78 -0.29 -22.35 27.47
N TRP A 79 -0.13 -21.57 26.40
CA TRP A 79 0.03 -22.04 25.03
C TRP A 79 1.39 -22.70 24.77
N ASP A 80 2.40 -22.42 25.59
CA ASP A 80 3.71 -23.09 25.48
C ASP A 80 3.66 -24.55 25.97
N ASN A 81 2.58 -24.94 26.66
CA ASN A 81 2.40 -26.26 27.28
C ASN A 81 1.20 -27.02 26.72
N ALA A 82 0.51 -26.48 25.71
CA ALA A 82 -0.69 -27.08 25.14
C ALA A 82 -0.52 -27.23 23.62
N GLU A 83 -0.82 -28.42 23.11
CA GLU A 83 -0.93 -28.66 21.67
C GLU A 83 -2.10 -27.87 21.09
N TRP A 84 -1.93 -27.34 19.87
CA TRP A 84 -2.98 -26.59 19.19
C TRP A 84 -4.02 -27.56 18.62
N GLU A 85 -5.29 -27.38 18.99
CA GLU A 85 -6.43 -28.04 18.35
C GLU A 85 -7.06 -27.11 17.30
N TRP A 86 -7.28 -27.63 16.09
CA TRP A 86 -7.87 -26.92 14.94
C TRP A 86 -9.36 -27.24 14.80
#